data_AF-A0AAD5SLB0-F1
#
_entry.id   AF-A0AAD5SLB0-F1
#
_cell.length_a   1.000
_cell.length_b   1.000
_cell.length_c   1.000
_cell.angle_alpha   90.00
_cell.angle_beta   90.00
_cell.angle_gamma   90.00
#
_symmetry.space_group_name_H-M   'P 1'
#
loop_
_entity.id
_entity.type
_entity.pdbx_description
1 polymer ?
#
loop_
_entity_poly.entity_id
_entity_poly.type
_entity_poly.pdbx_seq_one_letter_code
_entity_poly.pdbx_strand_id
1 'polypeptide(L)'
;MLQAGIETREMDVTWVSSISWYFLNLMGLQSIFTIILGQGNSAGGMHDMQQMQQMNPAMMAAGAGQAPDATAMFKSEREFLEIAQHQSRLNGVEGRVLELFGKRAKKTNKKKD
;
A
#
# COMPACT_ATOMS: atom_id res chain seq x y z
N MET A 1 8.18 -2.64 -31.05
CA MET A 1 8.63 -2.53 -29.63
C MET A 1 9.44 -3.74 -29.20
N LEU A 2 8.98 -4.98 -29.37
CA LEU A 2 9.78 -6.16 -29.00
C LEU A 2 10.95 -6.46 -29.97
N GLN A 3 10.85 -5.95 -31.20
CA GLN A 3 11.85 -6.10 -32.27
C GLN A 3 12.44 -4.74 -32.71
N ALA A 4 12.46 -3.75 -31.82
CA ALA A 4 13.06 -2.45 -32.14
C ALA A 4 14.54 -2.64 -32.51
N GLY A 5 14.95 -2.17 -33.69
CA GLY A 5 16.32 -2.30 -34.20
C GLY A 5 16.58 -3.55 -35.06
N ILE A 6 15.55 -4.34 -35.41
CA ILE A 6 15.67 -5.50 -36.30
C ILE A 6 14.81 -5.23 -37.55
N GLU A 7 15.44 -5.10 -38.72
CA GLU A 7 14.76 -4.74 -39.99
C GLU A 7 14.14 -5.93 -40.74
N THR A 8 14.25 -7.15 -40.20
CA THR A 8 13.70 -8.35 -40.83
C THR A 8 12.22 -8.52 -40.48
N ARG A 9 11.32 -8.19 -41.42
CA ARG A 9 9.86 -8.26 -41.22
C ARG A 9 9.30 -9.68 -41.06
N GLU A 10 9.99 -10.69 -41.58
CA GLU A 10 9.58 -12.10 -41.56
C GLU A 10 10.11 -12.88 -40.34
N MET A 11 10.67 -12.17 -39.34
CA MET A 11 11.22 -12.81 -38.16
C MET A 11 10.09 -13.21 -37.20
N ASP A 12 10.10 -14.47 -36.77
CA ASP A 12 9.13 -14.99 -35.81
C ASP A 12 9.09 -14.12 -34.52
N VAL A 13 7.88 -13.87 -34.03
CA VAL A 13 7.58 -13.01 -32.88
C VAL A 13 8.12 -13.56 -31.56
N THR A 14 8.51 -14.84 -31.56
CA THR A 14 9.23 -15.49 -30.44
C THR A 14 10.63 -14.92 -30.22
N TRP A 15 11.25 -14.33 -31.25
CA TRP A 15 12.57 -13.71 -31.17
C TRP A 15 12.45 -12.27 -30.69
N VAL A 16 13.01 -12.02 -29.52
CA VAL A 16 12.92 -10.75 -28.81
C VAL A 16 14.28 -10.09 -28.72
N SER A 17 14.31 -8.78 -28.88
CA SER A 17 15.52 -7.96 -28.71
C SER A 17 16.00 -7.92 -27.24
N SER A 18 17.28 -7.61 -27.03
CA SER A 18 17.88 -7.47 -25.69
C SER A 18 17.20 -6.42 -24.81
N ILE A 19 16.64 -5.36 -25.40
CA ILE A 19 15.86 -4.35 -24.67
C ILE A 19 14.56 -4.92 -24.09
N SER A 20 13.95 -5.88 -24.79
CA SER A 20 12.73 -6.54 -24.31
C SER A 20 13.05 -7.48 -23.14
N TRP A 21 14.19 -8.16 -23.21
CA TRP A 21 14.70 -8.96 -22.10
C TRP A 21 14.97 -8.12 -20.85
N TYR A 22 15.49 -6.91 -21.01
CA TYR A 22 15.68 -5.97 -19.90
C TYR A 22 14.35 -5.60 -19.22
N PHE A 23 13.32 -5.24 -19.99
CA PHE A 23 12.00 -4.92 -19.43
C PHE A 23 11.34 -6.10 -18.71
N LEU A 24 11.50 -7.33 -19.23
CA LEU A 24 11.02 -8.53 -18.55
C LEU A 24 11.69 -8.74 -17.19
N ASN A 25 13.00 -8.54 -17.11
CA ASN A 25 13.74 -8.63 -15.84
C ASN A 25 13.33 -7.49 -14.88
N LEU A 26 13.15 -6.27 -15.38
CA LEU A 26 12.76 -5.11 -14.57
C LEU A 26 11.41 -5.33 -13.85
N MET A 27 10.42 -5.90 -14.55
CA MET A 27 9.09 -6.15 -13.96
C MET A 27 9.02 -7.48 -13.18
N GLY A 28 9.76 -8.50 -13.60
CA GLY A 28 9.63 -9.86 -13.05
C GLY A 28 10.45 -10.13 -11.79
N LEU A 29 11.56 -9.40 -11.56
CA LEU A 29 12.50 -9.70 -10.47
C LEU A 29 12.07 -9.14 -9.10
N GLN A 30 11.03 -8.31 -9.02
CA GLN A 30 10.58 -7.70 -7.77
C GLN A 30 10.23 -8.75 -6.68
N SER A 31 9.59 -9.85 -7.07
CA SER A 31 9.23 -10.93 -6.14
C SER A 31 10.47 -11.63 -5.58
N ILE A 32 11.48 -11.84 -6.42
CA ILE A 32 12.77 -12.42 -6.04
C ILE A 32 13.51 -11.48 -5.08
N PHE A 33 13.53 -10.18 -5.37
CA PHE A 33 14.13 -9.19 -4.47
C PHE A 33 13.41 -9.10 -3.13
N THR A 34 12.09 -9.29 -3.10
CA THR A 34 11.34 -9.32 -1.84
C THR A 34 11.69 -10.55 -0.99
N ILE A 35 11.99 -11.69 -1.61
CA ILE A 35 12.42 -12.90 -0.89
C ILE A 35 13.83 -12.73 -0.32
N ILE A 36 14.75 -12.13 -1.08
CA ILE A 36 16.15 -12.00 -0.69
C ILE A 36 16.37 -10.83 0.29
N LEU A 37 15.77 -9.67 0.02
CA LEU A 37 16.00 -8.41 0.76
C LEU A 37 14.89 -8.09 1.78
N GLY A 38 13.76 -8.81 1.74
CA GLY A 38 12.60 -8.55 2.58
C GLY A 38 11.61 -7.53 1.99
N GLN A 39 10.52 -7.29 2.73
CA GLN A 39 9.49 -6.30 2.37
C GLN A 39 9.98 -4.88 2.66
N GLY A 40 9.84 -3.97 1.69
CA GLY A 40 10.29 -2.58 1.78
C GLY A 40 11.63 -2.28 1.12
N ASN A 41 12.19 -3.20 0.33
CA ASN A 41 13.43 -2.95 -0.41
C ASN A 41 13.21 -1.90 -1.52
N SER A 42 14.22 -1.05 -1.74
CA SER A 42 14.21 -0.02 -2.78
C SER A 42 14.34 -0.56 -4.20
N ALA A 43 14.54 -1.88 -4.37
CA ALA A 43 14.57 -2.57 -5.66
C ALA A 43 13.17 -3.01 -6.13
N GLY A 44 12.10 -2.58 -5.43
CA GLY A 44 10.74 -2.73 -5.89
C GLY A 44 10.47 -1.82 -7.09
N GLY A 45 9.95 -2.38 -8.18
CA GLY A 45 9.69 -1.67 -9.44
C GLY A 45 8.77 -0.44 -9.34
N MET A 46 8.13 -0.21 -8.20
CA MET A 46 7.37 1.02 -7.94
C MET A 46 8.25 2.27 -7.85
N HIS A 47 9.49 2.15 -7.33
CA HIS A 47 10.41 3.28 -7.28
C HIS A 47 11.02 3.57 -8.66
N ASP A 48 11.39 2.51 -9.40
CA ASP A 48 11.89 2.60 -10.78
C ASP A 48 10.82 3.02 -11.79
N MET A 49 9.53 2.73 -11.51
CA MET A 49 8.41 3.25 -12.29
C MET A 49 8.19 4.74 -12.01
N GLN A 50 8.33 5.19 -10.76
CA GLN A 50 8.29 6.62 -10.39
C GLN A 50 9.44 7.43 -11.00
N GLN A 51 10.70 7.07 -10.69
CA GLN A 51 11.65 6.68 -11.71
C GLN A 51 11.53 7.21 -13.15
N MET A 52 11.12 6.27 -13.98
CA MET A 52 10.88 6.39 -15.40
C MET A 52 9.79 7.42 -15.73
N GLN A 53 8.80 7.59 -14.84
CA GLN A 53 7.73 8.59 -15.00
C GLN A 53 8.21 10.03 -14.77
N GLN A 54 9.26 10.24 -13.96
CA GLN A 54 9.96 11.52 -13.88
C GLN A 54 10.84 11.81 -15.10
N MET A 55 11.34 10.77 -15.78
CA MET A 55 12.23 10.93 -16.93
C MET A 55 11.48 11.30 -18.23
N ASN A 56 10.14 11.13 -18.27
CA ASN A 56 9.31 11.54 -19.39
C ASN A 56 8.32 12.65 -18.97
N PRO A 57 8.63 13.94 -19.20
CA PRO A 57 7.81 15.08 -18.73
C PRO A 57 6.38 15.08 -19.29
N ALA A 58 6.12 14.38 -20.40
CA ALA A 58 4.77 14.24 -20.96
C ALA A 58 3.83 13.34 -20.11
N MET A 59 4.36 12.41 -19.32
CA MET A 59 3.57 11.53 -18.43
C MET A 59 3.51 12.04 -16.98
N MET A 60 4.35 13.01 -16.63
CA MET A 60 4.35 13.67 -15.32
C MET A 60 3.11 14.56 -15.13
N ALA A 61 2.59 15.15 -16.21
CA ALA A 61 1.40 16.00 -16.17
C ALA A 61 0.09 15.26 -15.81
N ALA A 62 0.05 13.94 -16.02
CA ALA A 62 -1.16 13.12 -15.79
C ALA A 62 -1.08 12.26 -14.51
N GLY A 63 0.06 12.23 -13.81
CA GLY A 63 0.29 11.28 -12.72
C GLY A 63 1.19 11.78 -11.61
N ALA A 64 1.55 13.07 -11.59
CA ALA A 64 2.17 13.68 -10.42
C ALA A 64 1.14 13.73 -9.30
N GLY A 65 1.04 12.63 -8.56
CA GLY A 65 0.55 12.63 -7.19
C GLY A 65 1.40 13.62 -6.42
N GLN A 66 0.92 14.86 -6.39
CA GLN A 66 1.34 15.83 -5.39
C GLN A 66 1.22 15.09 -4.07
N ALA A 67 2.35 14.99 -3.35
CA ALA A 67 2.31 14.59 -1.95
C ALA A 67 1.16 15.39 -1.32
N PRO A 68 0.15 14.75 -0.73
CA PRO A 68 -1.08 15.45 -0.41
C PRO A 68 -0.72 16.61 0.52
N ASP A 69 -1.19 17.81 0.17
CA ASP A 69 -0.87 19.02 0.91
C ASP A 69 -1.12 18.77 2.40
N ALA A 70 -0.05 18.88 3.21
CA ALA A 70 -0.10 18.60 4.65
C ALA A 70 -1.19 19.45 5.33
N THR A 71 -1.42 20.67 4.82
CA THR A 71 -2.46 21.57 5.31
C THR A 71 -3.85 20.99 5.06
N ALA A 72 -4.09 20.39 3.90
CA ALA A 72 -5.35 19.73 3.57
C ALA A 72 -5.57 18.47 4.42
N MET A 73 -4.53 17.66 4.62
CA MET A 73 -4.59 16.49 5.50
C MET A 73 -4.94 16.87 6.95
N PHE A 74 -4.33 17.90 7.50
CA PHE A 74 -4.61 18.35 8.87
C PHE A 74 -6.03 18.93 9.01
N LYS A 75 -6.53 19.62 7.98
CA LYS A 75 -7.93 20.09 7.97
C LYS A 75 -8.91 18.93 7.98
N SER A 76 -8.69 17.90 7.15
CA SER A 76 -9.57 16.72 7.12
C SER A 76 -9.52 15.93 8.44
N GLU A 77 -8.34 15.79 9.06
CA GLU A 77 -8.22 15.10 10.34
C GLU A 77 -8.94 15.86 11.46
N ARG A 78 -8.84 17.19 11.48
CA ARG A 78 -9.57 18.03 12.45
C ARG A 78 -11.08 17.82 12.33
N GLU A 79 -11.62 17.87 11.12
CA GLU A 79 -13.06 17.66 10.88
C GLU A 79 -13.50 16.24 11.30
N PHE A 80 -12.64 15.24 11.10
CA PHE A 80 -12.90 13.88 11.57
C PHE A 80 -12.94 13.79 13.11
N LEU A 81 -11.99 14.45 13.78
CA LEU A 81 -11.93 14.50 15.24
C LEU A 81 -13.11 15.25 15.87
N GLU A 82 -13.67 16.26 15.21
CA GLU A 82 -14.87 16.97 15.66
C GLU A 82 -16.09 16.04 15.77
N ILE A 83 -16.16 15.00 14.93
CA ILE A 83 -17.27 14.03 14.92
C ILE A 83 -16.96 12.82 15.82
N ALA A 84 -15.69 12.61 16.19
CA ALA A 84 -15.26 11.44 16.94
C ALA A 84 -15.89 11.39 18.33
N GLN A 85 -16.65 10.32 18.61
CA GLN A 85 -17.28 10.11 19.91
C GLN A 85 -16.32 9.42 20.88
N HIS A 86 -16.26 9.95 22.10
CA HIS A 86 -15.49 9.33 23.17
C HIS A 86 -16.13 7.99 23.60
N GLN A 87 -15.44 6.89 23.35
CA GLN A 87 -15.81 5.56 23.86
C GLN A 87 -14.81 5.11 24.94
N SER A 88 -15.19 5.25 26.20
CA SER A 88 -14.39 4.70 27.30
C SER A 88 -14.38 3.17 27.24
N ARG A 89 -13.18 2.61 27.02
CA ARG A 89 -12.95 1.16 27.10
C ARG A 89 -12.86 0.68 28.54
N LEU A 90 -12.71 1.55 29.54
CA LEU A 90 -12.58 1.16 30.95
C LEU A 90 -13.92 0.75 31.57
N ASN A 91 -15.04 1.15 30.98
CA ASN A 91 -16.36 0.80 31.49
C ASN A 91 -16.59 -0.72 31.43
N GLY A 92 -16.81 -1.35 32.60
CA GLY A 92 -17.07 -2.78 32.72
C GLY A 92 -15.85 -3.67 32.42
N VAL A 93 -14.63 -3.13 32.51
CA VAL A 93 -13.39 -3.89 32.27
C VAL A 93 -13.25 -5.06 33.24
N GLU A 94 -13.65 -4.88 34.50
CA GLU A 94 -13.61 -5.91 35.54
C GLU A 94 -14.49 -7.10 35.16
N GLY A 95 -15.69 -6.81 34.62
CA GLY A 95 -16.60 -7.85 34.12
C GLY A 95 -16.01 -8.62 32.94
N ARG A 96 -15.45 -7.92 31.95
CA ARG A 96 -14.84 -8.55 30.76
C ARG A 96 -13.60 -9.37 31.11
N VAL A 97 -12.78 -8.90 32.05
CA VAL A 97 -11.59 -9.62 32.52
C VAL A 97 -12.01 -10.86 33.31
N LEU A 98 -12.99 -10.75 34.21
CA LEU A 98 -13.51 -11.90 34.96
C LEU A 98 -14.18 -12.95 34.06
N GLU A 99 -14.83 -12.54 32.96
CA GLU A 99 -15.35 -13.43 31.93
C GLU A 99 -14.24 -14.14 31.15
N LEU A 100 -13.18 -13.41 30.76
CA LEU A 100 -12.03 -13.98 30.04
C LEU A 100 -11.33 -15.10 30.85
N PHE A 101 -11.30 -14.96 32.17
CA PHE A 101 -10.67 -15.93 33.08
C PHE A 101 -11.66 -16.86 33.80
N GLY A 102 -12.93 -16.91 33.37
CA GLY A 102 -13.91 -17.90 33.83
C GLY A 102 -14.38 -17.76 35.29
N LYS A 103 -14.08 -16.66 35.98
CA LYS A 103 -14.49 -16.41 37.39
C LYS A 103 -15.70 -15.50 37.43
N ARG A 104 -16.89 -16.02 37.12
CA ARG A 104 -18.14 -15.24 37.15
C ARG A 104 -18.53 -14.88 38.60
N ALA A 105 -18.49 -13.60 38.97
CA ALA A 105 -19.23 -13.08 40.12
C ALA A 105 -20.68 -12.76 39.73
N LYS A 106 -21.63 -13.22 40.55
CA LYS A 106 -23.08 -13.20 40.33
C LYS A 106 -23.60 -11.78 40.05
N LYS A 107 -24.32 -11.55 38.95
CA LYS A 107 -25.05 -10.30 38.68
C LYS A 107 -26.13 -10.09 39.74
N THR A 108 -25.91 -9.20 40.72
CA THR A 108 -27.01 -8.67 41.55
C THR A 108 -27.77 -7.63 40.75
N ASN A 109 -28.89 -8.06 40.18
CA ASN A 109 -29.82 -7.22 39.45
C ASN A 109 -30.58 -6.36 40.46
N LYS A 110 -30.12 -5.12 40.73
CA LYS A 110 -30.87 -4.18 41.55
C LYS A 110 -31.84 -3.41 40.64
N LYS A 111 -33.06 -3.94 40.51
CA LYS A 111 -34.24 -3.19 40.07
C LYS A 111 -34.25 -1.85 40.79
N LYS A 112 -34.44 -0.76 40.04
CA LYS A 112 -34.80 0.54 40.60
C LYS A 112 -36.01 1.03 39.84
N ASP A 113 -37.14 1.00 40.53
CA ASP A 113 -38.30 1.85 40.28
C ASP A 113 -37.89 3.33 40.28
#